data_AF-A0ABD6AXT5-F1
#
_entry.id   AF-A0ABD6AXT5-F1
#
_cell.length_a   1.000
_cell.length_b   1.000
_cell.length_c   1.000
_cell.angle_alpha   90.00
_cell.angle_beta   90.00
_cell.angle_gamma   90.00
#
_symmetry.space_group_name_H-M   'P 1'
#
loop_
_entity.id
_entity.type
_entity.pdbx_description
1 polymer ?
#
loop_
_entity_poly.entity_id
_entity_poly.type
_entity_poly.pdbx_seq_one_letter_code
_entity_poly.pdbx_strand_id
1 'polypeptide(L)'
;MSTDSETRKVGDRGQVVIPKRLRRERNIKGGDEIEFVTRGDDIVLRVRPSEDDLAAAYQRTAARDEEVADAFADTSTEADAYLGDAPEWE
;
A
#
# COMPACT_ATOMS: atom_id res chain seq x y z
N MET A 1 -18.50 12.28 7.53
CA MET A 1 -17.03 12.45 7.39
C MET A 1 -16.74 13.92 7.55
N SER A 2 -16.02 14.34 8.59
CA SER A 2 -15.65 15.74 8.76
C SER A 2 -14.52 16.08 7.82
N THR A 3 -14.75 17.00 6.88
CA THR A 3 -13.71 17.51 5.98
C THR A 3 -12.95 18.60 6.72
N ASP A 4 -11.82 18.25 7.32
CA ASP A 4 -10.95 19.26 7.93
C ASP A 4 -10.20 20.00 6.82
N SER A 5 -10.57 21.27 6.58
CA SER A 5 -9.98 22.12 5.56
C SER A 5 -9.01 23.13 6.18
N GLU A 6 -7.76 23.14 5.73
CA GLU A 6 -6.76 24.16 6.07
C GLU A 6 -6.28 24.86 4.79
N THR A 7 -6.27 26.20 4.79
CA THR A 7 -5.87 27.00 3.62
C THR A 7 -4.44 27.51 3.76
N ARG A 8 -3.67 27.44 2.67
CA ARG A 8 -2.33 28.03 2.58
C ARG A 8 -2.23 28.92 1.35
N LYS A 9 -1.53 30.04 1.48
CA LYS A 9 -1.17 30.88 0.33
C LYS A 9 -0.06 30.19 -0.48
N VAL A 10 -0.16 30.32 -1.79
CA VAL A 10 0.91 29.96 -2.72
C VAL A 10 2.06 30.96 -2.52
N GLY A 11 3.29 30.47 -2.34
CA GLY A 11 4.47 31.33 -2.25
C GLY A 11 4.86 31.89 -3.63
N ASP A 12 5.77 32.86 -3.64
CA ASP A 12 6.16 33.60 -4.86
C ASP A 12 6.70 32.72 -6.01
N ARG A 13 7.17 31.51 -5.69
CA ARG A 13 7.67 30.52 -6.66
C ARG A 13 6.62 29.48 -7.07
N GLY A 14 5.34 29.69 -6.76
CA GLY A 14 4.28 28.72 -7.06
C GLY A 14 4.19 27.54 -6.07
N GLN A 15 4.98 27.55 -5.00
CA GLN A 15 5.05 26.46 -4.03
C GLN A 15 3.90 26.52 -3.00
N VAL A 16 3.29 25.38 -2.70
CA VAL A 16 2.32 25.23 -1.61
C VAL A 16 2.93 24.35 -0.52
N VAL A 17 2.88 24.82 0.72
CA VAL A 17 3.42 24.10 1.87
C VAL A 17 2.39 23.11 2.38
N ILE A 18 2.71 21.81 2.34
CA ILE A 18 1.86 20.77 2.95
C ILE A 18 1.88 20.96 4.48
N PRO A 19 0.73 21.13 5.15
CA PRO A 19 0.65 21.25 6.61
C PRO A 19 1.28 20.06 7.35
N LYS A 20 1.91 20.33 8.50
CA LYS A 20 2.61 19.32 9.31
C LYS A 20 1.73 18.14 9.71
N ARG A 21 0.44 18.40 9.97
CA ARG A 21 -0.55 17.39 10.32
C ARG A 21 -0.73 16.37 9.19
N LEU A 22 -1.01 16.85 7.97
CA LEU A 22 -1.14 16.00 6.78
C LEU A 22 0.13 15.23 6.47
N ARG A 23 1.32 15.85 6.64
CA ARG A 23 2.59 15.13 6.45
C ARG A 23 2.72 13.94 7.41
N ARG A 24 2.35 14.10 8.68
CA ARG A 24 2.42 13.02 9.68
C ARG A 24 1.40 11.92 9.40
N GLU A 25 0.14 12.31 9.16
CA GLU A 25 -0.95 11.37 8.89
C GLU A 25 -0.72 10.55 7.62
N ARG A 26 -0.08 11.14 6.61
CA ARG A 26 0.23 10.49 5.33
C ARG A 26 1.69 10.03 5.20
N ASN A 27 2.46 10.13 6.27
CA ASN A 27 3.90 9.78 6.33
C ASN A 27 4.74 10.40 5.19
N ILE A 28 4.44 11.64 4.81
CA ILE A 28 5.14 12.37 3.74
C ILE A 28 6.43 12.97 4.31
N LYS A 29 7.56 12.60 3.71
CA LYS A 29 8.91 13.05 4.07
C LYS A 29 9.46 14.02 3.04
N GLY A 30 10.56 14.67 3.38
CA GLY A 30 11.28 15.52 2.43
C GLY A 30 12.00 14.64 1.41
N GLY A 31 11.77 14.91 0.13
CA GLY A 31 12.31 14.11 -0.98
C GLY A 31 11.28 13.19 -1.64
N ASP A 32 10.11 12.97 -1.01
CA ASP A 32 9.04 12.17 -1.60
C ASP A 32 8.54 12.79 -2.91
N GLU A 33 8.35 11.94 -3.91
CA GLU A 33 7.76 12.35 -5.18
C GLU A 33 6.23 12.45 -5.06
N ILE A 34 5.70 13.58 -5.54
CA ILE A 34 4.26 13.87 -5.52
C ILE A 34 3.75 13.98 -6.95
N GLU A 35 2.77 13.15 -7.29
CA GLU A 35 2.02 13.22 -8.53
C GLU A 35 0.84 14.19 -8.37
N PHE A 36 0.68 15.10 -9.34
CA PHE A 36 -0.42 16.06 -9.39
C PHE A 36 -1.46 15.58 -10.40
N VAL A 37 -2.70 15.37 -9.94
CA VAL A 37 -3.80 14.91 -10.79
C VAL A 37 -4.93 15.94 -10.76
N THR A 38 -5.30 16.44 -11.93
CA THR A 38 -6.46 17.33 -12.08
C THR A 38 -7.76 16.53 -12.04
N ARG A 39 -8.73 16.97 -11.23
CA ARG A 39 -10.09 16.42 -11.17
C ARG A 39 -11.12 17.55 -11.13
N GLY A 40 -11.64 17.93 -12.30
CA GLY A 40 -12.48 19.12 -12.42
C GLY A 40 -11.71 20.36 -11.98
N ASP A 41 -12.22 21.07 -10.98
CA ASP A 41 -11.58 22.25 -10.39
C ASP A 41 -10.58 21.90 -9.28
N ASP A 42 -10.45 20.62 -8.91
CA ASP A 42 -9.58 20.16 -7.83
C ASP A 42 -8.21 19.69 -8.34
N ILE A 43 -7.18 19.91 -7.51
CA ILE A 43 -5.87 19.29 -7.65
C ILE A 43 -5.71 18.23 -6.55
N VAL A 44 -5.55 16.98 -6.97
CA VAL A 44 -5.27 15.85 -6.06
C VAL A 44 -3.77 15.58 -6.05
N LEU A 45 -3.19 15.61 -4.85
CA LEU A 45 -1.79 15.24 -4.60
C LEU A 45 -1.71 13.76 -4.22
N ARG A 46 -0.93 12.99 -4.96
CA ARG A 46 -0.69 11.55 -4.69
C ARG A 46 0.78 11.33 -4.37
N VAL A 47 1.05 10.74 -3.21
CA VAL A 47 2.39 10.31 -2.83
C VAL A 47 2.74 9.07 -3.66
N ARG A 48 3.82 9.14 -4.44
CA ARG A 48 4.33 7.97 -5.16
C ARG A 48 5.22 7.18 -4.20
N PRO A 49 5.02 5.86 -4.05
CA PRO A 49 5.96 5.04 -3.30
C PRO A 49 7.31 5.06 -4.02
N SER A 50 8.38 5.18 -3.26
CA SER A 50 9.75 5.05 -3.77
C SER A 50 10.04 3.60 -4.16
N GLU A 51 11.13 3.37 -4.92
CA GLU A 51 11.60 2.01 -5.20
C GLU A 51 11.89 1.22 -3.91
N ASP A 52 12.45 1.88 -2.89
CA ASP A 52 12.69 1.30 -1.58
C ASP A 52 11.38 0.90 -0.87
N ASP A 53 10.35 1.74 -0.95
CA ASP A 53 9.02 1.43 -0.39
C ASP A 53 8.39 0.21 -1.09
N LEU A 54 8.56 0.10 -2.40
CA LEU A 54 8.09 -1.04 -3.18
C LEU A 54 8.85 -2.32 -2.81
N ALA A 55 10.19 -2.25 -2.72
CA ALA A 55 11.01 -3.40 -2.32
C ALA A 55 10.65 -3.92 -0.93
N ALA A 56 10.47 -3.02 0.04
CA ALA A 56 10.03 -3.38 1.39
C ALA A 56 8.62 -3.97 1.42
N ALA A 57 7.73 -3.54 0.52
CA ALA A 57 6.40 -4.13 0.37
C ALA A 57 6.46 -5.57 -0.17
N TYR A 58 7.31 -5.83 -1.17
CA TYR A 58 7.51 -7.18 -1.69
C TYR A 58 8.06 -8.13 -0.62
N GLN A 59 9.07 -7.70 0.14
CA GLN A 59 9.64 -8.51 1.23
C GLN A 59 8.58 -8.90 2.28
N ARG A 60 7.72 -7.96 2.68
CA ARG A 60 6.63 -8.24 3.63
C ARG A 60 5.59 -9.21 3.09
N THR A 61 5.34 -9.18 1.78
CA THR A 61 4.39 -10.10 1.14
C THR A 61 4.96 -11.51 1.12
N ALA A 62 6.22 -11.66 0.69
CA ALA A 62 6.90 -12.95 0.70
C ALA A 62 6.94 -13.59 2.10
N ALA A 63 7.27 -12.81 3.14
CA ALA A 63 7.28 -13.30 4.51
C ALA A 63 5.89 -13.75 5.02
N ARG A 64 4.81 -13.05 4.61
CA ARG A 64 3.44 -13.46 4.92
C ARG A 64 3.10 -14.78 4.24
N ASP A 65 3.44 -14.90 2.96
CA ASP A 65 3.10 -16.08 2.18
C ASP A 65 3.84 -17.33 2.71
N GLU A 66 5.09 -17.18 3.18
CA GLU A 66 5.81 -18.22 3.92
C GLU A 66 5.12 -18.61 5.23
N GLU A 67 4.69 -17.63 6.05
CA GLU A 67 3.96 -17.90 7.30
C GLU A 67 2.64 -18.65 7.05
N VAL A 68 1.92 -18.27 5.99
CA VAL A 68 0.70 -18.94 5.56
C VAL A 68 1.02 -20.36 5.10
N ALA A 69 2.03 -20.56 4.26
CA ALA A 69 2.42 -21.87 3.77
C ALA A 69 2.82 -22.82 4.92
N ASP A 70 3.60 -22.32 5.90
CA ASP A 70 3.98 -23.08 7.10
C ASP A 70 2.75 -23.46 7.93
N ALA A 71 1.84 -22.51 8.17
CA ALA A 71 0.61 -22.77 8.92
C ALA A 71 -0.32 -23.81 8.26
N PHE A 72 -0.30 -23.92 6.94
CA PHE A 72 -1.11 -24.91 6.19
C PHE A 72 -0.38 -26.21 5.87
N ALA A 73 0.94 -26.32 6.14
CA ALA A 73 1.73 -27.50 5.84
C ALA A 73 1.21 -28.77 6.55
N ASP A 74 0.78 -28.63 7.80
CA ASP A 74 0.22 -29.74 8.58
C ASP A 74 -1.21 -30.13 8.11
N THR A 75 -2.01 -29.16 7.67
CA THR A 75 -3.40 -29.41 7.22
C THR A 75 -3.45 -30.12 5.86
N SER A 76 -2.55 -29.80 4.93
CA SER A 76 -2.46 -30.50 3.64
C SER A 76 -2.12 -31.99 3.80
N THR A 77 -1.23 -32.32 4.73
CA THR A 77 -0.82 -33.72 4.96
C THR A 77 -1.97 -34.58 5.48
N GLU A 78 -2.82 -34.04 6.36
CA GLU A 78 -4.01 -34.74 6.85
C GLU A 78 -5.11 -34.86 5.79
N ALA A 79 -5.28 -33.86 4.92
CA ALA A 79 -6.27 -33.88 3.85
C ALA A 79 -5.93 -34.91 2.76
N ASP A 80 -4.66 -34.99 2.34
CA ASP A 80 -4.18 -36.01 1.39
C ASP A 80 -4.26 -37.43 1.96
N ALA A 81 -4.16 -37.59 3.29
CA ALA A 81 -4.34 -38.90 3.92
C ALA A 81 -5.79 -39.38 3.96
N TYR A 82 -6.77 -38.46 3.93
CA TYR A 82 -8.21 -38.79 3.95
C TYR A 82 -8.83 -38.88 2.55
N LEU A 83 -8.27 -38.17 1.57
CA LEU A 83 -8.65 -38.24 0.16
C LEU A 83 -7.82 -39.35 -0.50
N GLY A 84 -8.31 -40.60 -0.43
CA GLY A 84 -7.74 -41.68 -1.24
C GLY A 84 -7.67 -41.32 -2.74
N ASP A 85 -6.94 -42.13 -3.52
CA ASP A 85 -6.62 -41.86 -4.94
C ASP A 85 -7.79 -41.25 -5.72
N ALA A 86 -7.49 -40.18 -6.46
CA ALA A 86 -8.45 -39.48 -7.29
C ALA A 86 -9.14 -40.48 -8.25
N PRO A 87 -10.48 -40.47 -8.36
CA PRO A 87 -11.15 -41.39 -9.27
C PRO A 87 -10.70 -41.15 -10.70
N GLU A 88 -10.57 -42.22 -11.49
CA GLU A 88 -10.36 -42.11 -12.94
C GLU A 88 -11.71 -41.78 -13.59
N TRP A 89 -11.85 -40.57 -14.13
CA TRP A 89 -13.06 -40.16 -14.84
C TRP A 89 -12.90 -40.62 -16.31
N GLU A 90 -13.75 -41.56 -16.75
CA GLU A 90 -13.91 -41.95 -18.16
C GLU A 90 -14.71 -40.91 -18.98
#